data_AF-A0A540V739-F1
#
_entry.id   AF-A0A540V739-F1
#
_cell.length_a   1.000
_cell.length_b   1.000
_cell.length_c   1.000
_cell.angle_alpha   90.00
_cell.angle_beta   90.00
_cell.angle_gamma   90.00
#
_symmetry.space_group_name_H-M   'P 1'
#
loop_
_entity.id
_entity.type
_entity.pdbx_description
1 polymer ?
#
loop_
_entity_poly.entity_id
_entity_poly.type
_entity_poly.pdbx_seq_one_letter_code
_entity_poly.pdbx_strand_id
1 'polypeptide(L)'
;NQMNNLQYCETISATNPCVTADTWVTTKAGARQVRDLIGRPFQAMVDGAAWNSGPEGFFATGTKPVLRLTTACGRALRLTANHKVRKVTARTRWRLETEWVPAGDLASGDEVMLHDHGAAAVIRAPEDAVGYLLGLLIGDGVIRDDKTILSFWKDAACVGGEDAADSVMERAETLLREMEHRADFAGWQEVSGRNEYRISTAALARLAEKYGLVRGHKTLTQEIEAAPAGFGAEVLRGLFDADGSVQGQQSKGVSVRLAQSDADLLARAQRMLARLGINSTIYHARRSAGMRPMPDGKGGQKDYAIRTQHELVISGANLTVFAARVGFADMAKQRRLEASLSGYKRALNRERFHACIERIDADGEATVYDVQIPGVNAFDANGFYVHNCGEQPLPPYGACLLGSVN
;
A
#
# COMPACT_ATOMS: atom_id res chain seq x y z
N ASN A 1 28.27 -24.12 2.90
CA ASN A 1 29.13 -24.96 2.05
C ASN A 1 30.61 -24.75 2.28
N GLN A 2 31.19 -23.53 2.17
CA GLN A 2 32.64 -23.34 2.42
C GLN A 2 33.09 -23.70 3.85
N MET A 3 32.20 -23.60 4.83
CA MET A 3 32.43 -24.02 6.21
C MET A 3 32.01 -25.48 6.48
N ASN A 4 31.55 -26.21 5.46
CA ASN A 4 31.17 -27.61 5.61
C ASN A 4 32.43 -28.49 5.55
N ASN A 5 32.68 -29.25 6.61
CA ASN A 5 33.78 -30.23 6.66
C ASN A 5 33.66 -31.34 5.61
N LEU A 6 32.46 -31.57 5.06
CA LEU A 6 32.19 -32.51 3.97
C LEU A 6 31.97 -31.85 2.60
N GLN A 7 32.33 -30.56 2.42
CA GLN A 7 32.11 -29.83 1.17
C GLN A 7 32.66 -30.49 -0.11
N TYR A 8 33.61 -31.43 0.04
CA TYR A 8 34.23 -32.18 -1.06
C TYR A 8 33.36 -33.32 -1.60
N CYS A 9 32.35 -33.76 -0.86
CA CYS A 9 31.47 -34.87 -1.23
C CYS A 9 29.98 -34.59 -1.00
N GLU A 10 29.63 -33.52 -0.30
CA GLU A 10 28.26 -33.10 -0.11
C GLU A 10 28.08 -31.59 -0.32
N THR A 11 26.91 -31.22 -0.86
CA THR A 11 26.46 -29.83 -0.91
C THR A 11 25.28 -29.69 0.04
N ILE A 12 25.46 -28.94 1.12
CA ILE A 12 24.36 -28.54 1.99
C ILE A 12 23.62 -27.43 1.28
N SER A 13 22.45 -27.75 0.74
CA SER A 13 21.51 -26.74 0.25
C SER A 13 20.60 -26.32 1.40
N ALA A 14 20.66 -25.06 1.80
CA ALA A 14 19.66 -24.50 2.68
C ALA A 14 18.34 -24.43 1.92
N THR A 15 17.46 -25.40 2.12
CA THR A 15 16.09 -25.44 1.54
C THR A 15 15.16 -24.44 2.21
N ASN A 16 15.69 -23.46 2.94
CA ASN A 16 14.87 -22.47 3.62
C ASN A 16 14.07 -21.69 2.55
N PRO A 17 12.74 -21.60 2.73
CA PRO A 17 11.85 -20.84 1.86
C PRO A 17 12.11 -19.35 2.07
N CYS A 18 12.39 -18.56 1.03
CA CYS A 18 12.83 -17.18 1.27
C CYS A 18 12.21 -16.13 0.33
N VAL A 19 12.22 -14.87 0.79
CA VAL A 19 11.76 -13.68 0.08
C VAL A 19 12.91 -12.69 -0.14
N THR A 20 12.75 -11.72 -1.05
CA THR A 20 13.79 -10.71 -1.32
C THR A 20 13.75 -9.55 -0.32
N ALA A 21 14.89 -8.86 -0.15
CA ALA A 21 15.09 -7.75 0.80
C ALA A 21 14.12 -6.56 0.66
N ASP A 22 13.54 -6.35 -0.51
CA ASP A 22 12.56 -5.29 -0.82
C ASP A 22 11.12 -5.64 -0.41
N THR A 23 10.87 -6.88 0.02
CA THR A 23 9.56 -7.33 0.50
C THR A 23 9.14 -6.54 1.73
N TRP A 24 7.92 -6.00 1.71
CA TRP A 24 7.32 -5.32 2.85
C TRP A 24 6.67 -6.32 3.80
N VAL A 25 6.90 -6.11 5.10
CA VAL A 25 6.30 -6.86 6.19
C VAL A 25 5.55 -5.89 7.09
N THR A 26 4.30 -6.22 7.39
CA THR A 26 3.51 -5.46 8.37
C THR A 26 3.97 -5.83 9.78
N THR A 27 4.46 -4.83 10.54
CA THR A 27 4.88 -5.02 11.94
C THR A 27 4.04 -4.14 12.86
N LYS A 28 4.04 -4.44 14.16
CA LYS A 28 3.34 -3.62 15.17
C LYS A 28 3.85 -2.17 15.21
N ALA A 29 5.10 -1.92 14.84
CA ALA A 29 5.72 -0.59 14.83
C ALA A 29 5.54 0.18 13.50
N GLY A 30 4.73 -0.35 12.58
CA GLY A 30 4.61 0.13 11.20
C GLY A 30 5.24 -0.85 10.20
N ALA A 31 4.98 -0.64 8.92
CA ALA A 31 5.53 -1.53 7.90
C ALA A 31 7.05 -1.35 7.76
N ARG A 32 7.77 -2.43 7.51
CA ARG A 32 9.23 -2.40 7.26
C ARG A 32 9.55 -3.26 6.07
N GLN A 33 10.61 -2.94 5.34
CA GLN A 33 11.14 -3.88 4.39
C GLN A 33 11.96 -4.94 5.13
N VAL A 34 12.06 -6.14 4.54
CA VAL A 34 12.88 -7.23 5.07
C VAL A 34 14.30 -6.75 5.40
N ARG A 35 14.91 -5.91 4.55
CA ARG A 35 16.25 -5.31 4.80
C ARG A 35 16.38 -4.59 6.14
N ASP A 36 15.31 -3.98 6.64
CA ASP A 36 15.33 -3.20 7.88
C ASP A 36 15.15 -4.06 9.13
N LEU A 37 14.76 -5.33 8.93
CA LEU A 37 14.48 -6.32 9.96
C LEU A 37 15.57 -7.39 10.07
N ILE A 38 16.67 -7.25 9.32
CA ILE A 38 17.78 -8.20 9.36
C ILE A 38 18.52 -8.09 10.70
N GLY A 39 18.70 -9.21 11.40
CA GLY A 39 19.42 -9.26 12.67
C GLY A 39 18.70 -8.56 13.82
N ARG A 40 17.40 -8.29 13.69
CA ARG A 40 16.63 -7.47 14.64
C ARG A 40 15.28 -8.12 14.95
N PRO A 41 14.99 -8.45 16.22
CA PRO A 41 13.69 -9.00 16.57
C PRO A 41 12.59 -7.95 16.39
N PHE A 42 11.42 -8.40 15.96
CA PHE A 42 10.26 -7.55 15.73
C PHE A 42 8.95 -8.29 16.05
N GLN A 43 7.84 -7.55 16.04
CA GLN A 43 6.50 -8.15 16.17
C GLN A 43 5.79 -8.12 14.81
N ALA A 44 5.73 -9.26 14.14
CA ALA A 44 5.01 -9.44 12.87
C ALA A 44 3.50 -9.34 13.10
N MET A 45 2.79 -8.68 12.21
CA MET A 45 1.33 -8.67 12.20
C MET A 45 0.82 -9.76 11.28
N VAL A 46 0.01 -10.68 11.80
CA VAL A 46 -0.61 -11.79 11.06
C VAL A 46 -2.10 -11.74 11.32
N ASP A 47 -2.89 -11.40 10.29
CA ASP A 47 -4.35 -11.16 10.38
C ASP A 47 -4.75 -10.20 11.51
N GLY A 48 -3.88 -9.21 11.76
CA GLY A 48 -4.10 -8.16 12.76
C GLY A 48 -3.70 -8.52 14.19
N ALA A 49 -3.21 -9.75 14.43
CA ALA A 49 -2.58 -10.14 15.69
C ALA A 49 -1.06 -9.99 15.61
N ALA A 50 -0.43 -9.58 16.72
CA ALA A 50 1.01 -9.42 16.82
C ALA A 50 1.70 -10.70 17.31
N TRP A 51 2.76 -11.11 16.62
CA TRP A 51 3.56 -12.30 16.93
C TRP A 51 5.04 -11.94 16.97
N ASN A 52 5.76 -12.38 18.00
CA ASN A 52 7.19 -12.14 18.10
C ASN A 52 7.93 -12.95 17.04
N SER A 53 8.90 -12.32 16.37
CA SER A 53 9.91 -13.06 15.62
C SER A 53 10.90 -13.75 16.55
N GLY A 54 11.70 -14.66 16.00
CA GLY A 54 12.93 -15.12 16.61
C GLY A 54 13.92 -13.97 16.85
N PRO A 55 14.95 -14.21 17.68
CA PRO A 55 15.90 -13.18 18.11
C PRO A 55 16.69 -12.57 16.95
N GLU A 56 16.93 -13.33 15.88
CA GLU A 56 17.66 -12.86 14.70
C GLU A 56 16.80 -12.01 13.75
N GLY A 57 15.48 -11.93 13.94
CA GLY A 57 14.59 -11.32 12.96
C GLY A 57 14.71 -12.02 11.60
N PHE A 58 14.85 -11.23 10.53
CA PHE A 58 15.21 -11.79 9.23
C PHE A 58 16.70 -12.13 9.15
N PHE A 59 17.05 -13.20 8.45
CA PHE A 59 18.42 -13.61 8.21
C PHE A 59 18.60 -14.07 6.76
N ALA A 60 19.79 -13.85 6.19
CA ALA A 60 20.10 -14.23 4.82
C ALA A 60 20.29 -15.75 4.71
N THR A 61 19.75 -16.37 3.67
CA THR A 61 19.89 -17.82 3.42
C THR A 61 20.65 -18.15 2.12
N GLY A 62 21.23 -17.12 1.49
CA GLY A 62 22.06 -17.22 0.30
C GLY A 62 21.49 -16.47 -0.91
N THR A 63 22.21 -16.55 -2.03
CA THR A 63 21.73 -16.10 -3.35
C THR A 63 21.07 -17.27 -4.05
N LYS A 64 19.80 -17.11 -4.45
CA LYS A 64 18.99 -18.18 -5.04
C LYS A 64 18.18 -17.64 -6.23
N PRO A 65 17.80 -18.51 -7.19
CA PRO A 65 16.78 -18.17 -8.18
C PRO A 65 15.46 -17.78 -7.50
N VAL A 66 14.84 -16.71 -8.00
CA VAL A 66 13.54 -16.22 -7.50
C VAL A 66 12.49 -16.21 -8.59
N LEU A 67 11.25 -16.38 -8.17
CA LEU A 67 10.05 -16.23 -8.98
C LEU A 67 9.37 -14.92 -8.63
N ARG A 68 8.72 -14.30 -9.60
CA ARG A 68 7.80 -13.17 -9.42
C ARG A 68 6.38 -13.65 -9.57
N LEU A 69 5.69 -13.83 -8.44
CA LEU A 69 4.26 -14.15 -8.40
C LEU A 69 3.47 -12.85 -8.54
N THR A 70 2.64 -12.76 -9.58
CA THR A 70 1.77 -11.59 -9.85
C THR A 70 0.31 -12.03 -9.84
N THR A 71 -0.56 -11.27 -9.18
CA THR A 71 -2.00 -11.55 -9.12
C THR A 71 -2.79 -10.61 -10.02
N ALA A 72 -3.98 -11.06 -10.42
CA ALA A 72 -4.91 -10.28 -11.24
C ALA A 72 -5.40 -9.00 -10.53
N CYS A 73 -5.26 -8.90 -9.21
CA CYS A 73 -5.58 -7.67 -8.46
C CYS A 73 -4.42 -6.66 -8.41
N GLY A 74 -3.28 -6.96 -9.03
CA GLY A 74 -2.12 -6.07 -9.15
C GLY A 74 -1.07 -6.23 -8.03
N ARG A 75 -1.18 -7.27 -7.19
CA ARG A 75 -0.17 -7.56 -6.16
C ARG A 75 0.97 -8.38 -6.75
N ALA A 76 2.16 -8.19 -6.20
CA ALA A 76 3.33 -8.96 -6.59
C ALA A 76 4.23 -9.30 -5.39
N LEU A 77 4.87 -10.47 -5.46
CA LEU A 77 5.86 -10.93 -4.49
C LEU A 77 7.00 -11.65 -5.22
N ARG A 78 8.24 -11.40 -4.76
CA ARG A 78 9.44 -12.09 -5.22
C ARG A 78 9.89 -13.08 -4.14
N LEU A 79 9.92 -14.35 -4.49
CA LEU A 79 10.16 -15.45 -3.55
C LEU A 79 10.80 -16.66 -4.25
N THR A 80 11.45 -17.52 -3.48
CA THR A 80 12.03 -18.76 -4.02
C THR A 80 10.95 -19.77 -4.37
N ALA A 81 11.21 -20.68 -5.32
CA ALA A 81 10.21 -21.66 -5.78
C ALA A 81 9.70 -22.59 -4.66
N ASN A 82 10.53 -22.91 -3.68
CA ASN A 82 10.15 -23.71 -2.51
C ASN A 82 9.40 -22.92 -1.42
N HIS A 83 9.23 -21.59 -1.56
CA HIS A 83 8.57 -20.78 -0.55
C HIS A 83 7.08 -21.04 -0.52
N LYS A 84 6.55 -21.45 0.63
CA LYS A 84 5.15 -21.86 0.76
C LYS A 84 4.22 -20.66 0.86
N VAL A 85 3.24 -20.61 -0.03
CA VAL A 85 2.15 -19.62 -0.04
C VAL A 85 0.85 -20.33 0.33
N ARG A 86 -0.06 -19.64 1.02
CA ARG A 86 -1.33 -20.20 1.43
C ARG A 86 -2.33 -20.22 0.26
N LYS A 87 -2.40 -21.34 -0.45
CA LYS A 87 -3.32 -21.57 -1.58
C LYS A 87 -4.73 -21.84 -1.07
N VAL A 88 -5.74 -21.36 -1.80
CA VAL A 88 -7.15 -21.69 -1.59
C VAL A 88 -7.48 -22.95 -2.39
N THR A 89 -7.96 -23.99 -1.73
CA THR A 89 -8.32 -25.28 -2.35
C THR A 89 -9.79 -25.42 -2.64
N ALA A 90 -10.63 -24.78 -1.82
CA ALA A 90 -12.07 -24.73 -2.02
C ALA A 90 -12.63 -23.43 -1.46
N ARG A 91 -13.42 -22.72 -2.28
CA ARG A 91 -14.12 -21.50 -1.87
C ARG A 91 -15.57 -21.56 -2.29
N THR A 92 -16.45 -21.54 -1.30
CA THR A 92 -17.89 -21.36 -1.49
C THR A 92 -18.37 -20.20 -0.63
N ARG A 93 -19.67 -19.96 -0.59
CA ARG A 93 -20.27 -18.97 0.32
C ARG A 93 -19.95 -19.25 1.80
N TRP A 94 -19.86 -20.52 2.18
CA TRP A 94 -19.80 -20.99 3.57
C TRP A 94 -18.48 -21.64 3.96
N ARG A 95 -17.67 -22.02 2.97
CA ARG A 95 -16.44 -22.78 3.16
C ARG A 95 -15.29 -22.05 2.49
N LEU A 96 -14.19 -21.91 3.21
CA LEU A 96 -12.90 -21.45 2.68
C LEU A 96 -11.85 -22.41 3.22
N GLU A 97 -11.26 -23.20 2.34
CA GLU A 97 -10.19 -24.13 2.67
C GLU A 97 -8.90 -23.72 2.03
N THR A 98 -7.81 -23.99 2.74
CA THR A 98 -6.49 -23.55 2.35
C THR A 98 -5.45 -24.61 2.66
N GLU A 99 -4.40 -24.63 1.86
CA GLU A 99 -3.22 -25.45 2.08
C GLU A 99 -1.94 -24.65 1.83
N TRP A 100 -0.81 -25.13 2.34
CA TRP A 100 0.49 -24.52 2.10
C TRP A 100 1.17 -25.18 0.90
N VAL A 101 1.35 -24.43 -0.18
CA VAL A 101 1.91 -24.94 -1.44
C VAL A 101 3.16 -24.15 -1.82
N PRO A 102 4.26 -24.81 -2.22
CA PRO A 102 5.43 -24.13 -2.76
C PRO A 102 5.08 -23.21 -3.93
N ALA A 103 5.70 -22.04 -4.00
CA ALA A 103 5.44 -21.06 -5.05
C ALA A 103 5.67 -21.59 -6.48
N GLY A 104 6.61 -22.54 -6.64
CA GLY A 104 6.91 -23.20 -7.92
C GLY A 104 5.86 -24.22 -8.36
N ASP A 105 4.98 -24.65 -7.46
CA ASP A 105 3.90 -25.61 -7.75
C ASP A 105 2.56 -24.89 -8.00
N LEU A 106 2.52 -23.57 -7.85
CA LEU A 106 1.35 -22.75 -8.16
C LEU A 106 1.25 -22.51 -9.67
N ALA A 107 0.03 -22.28 -10.14
CA ALA A 107 -0.25 -21.98 -11.54
C ALA A 107 -1.12 -20.72 -11.70
N SER A 108 -1.13 -20.16 -12.92
CA SER A 108 -2.10 -19.14 -13.29
C SER A 108 -3.53 -19.67 -13.07
N GLY A 109 -4.41 -18.83 -12.53
CA GLY A 109 -5.77 -19.22 -12.15
C GLY A 109 -5.91 -19.70 -10.70
N ASP A 110 -4.84 -20.16 -10.04
CA ASP A 110 -4.89 -20.52 -8.62
C ASP A 110 -5.24 -19.30 -7.76
N GLU A 111 -6.00 -19.52 -6.68
CA GLU A 111 -6.30 -18.50 -5.69
C GLU A 111 -5.36 -18.65 -4.49
N VAL A 112 -4.81 -17.53 -4.00
CA VAL A 112 -3.97 -17.47 -2.78
C VAL A 112 -4.54 -16.49 -1.77
N MET A 113 -4.29 -16.76 -0.50
CA MET A 113 -4.72 -15.89 0.60
C MET A 113 -3.83 -14.65 0.71
N LEU A 114 -4.49 -13.55 1.04
CA LEU A 114 -3.91 -12.28 1.47
C LEU A 114 -4.20 -12.11 2.96
N HIS A 115 -3.40 -11.30 3.65
CA HIS A 115 -3.68 -10.97 5.04
C HIS A 115 -4.91 -10.08 5.22
N ASP A 116 -5.70 -10.39 6.25
CA ASP A 116 -6.79 -9.54 6.74
C ASP A 116 -6.36 -8.78 7.99
N HIS A 117 -5.82 -7.58 7.82
CA HIS A 117 -5.48 -6.70 8.95
C HIS A 117 -6.69 -5.89 9.46
N GLY A 118 -7.92 -6.28 9.12
CA GLY A 118 -9.15 -5.65 9.59
C GLY A 118 -9.32 -5.69 11.11
N ALA A 119 -8.74 -6.67 11.80
CA ALA A 119 -8.75 -6.73 13.26
C ALA A 119 -7.67 -5.86 13.93
N ALA A 120 -6.66 -5.38 13.19
CA ALA A 120 -5.60 -4.55 13.74
C ALA A 120 -6.15 -3.19 14.19
N ALA A 121 -5.70 -2.72 15.36
CA ALA A 121 -5.98 -1.36 15.80
C ALA A 121 -5.21 -0.35 14.95
N VAL A 122 -5.93 0.67 14.44
CA VAL A 122 -5.32 1.80 13.74
C VAL A 122 -5.30 2.98 14.72
N ILE A 123 -4.18 3.13 15.43
CA ILE A 123 -3.97 4.25 16.35
C ILE A 123 -3.64 5.48 15.49
N ARG A 124 -4.39 6.57 15.69
CA ARG A 124 -4.06 7.89 15.14
C ARG A 124 -3.61 8.79 16.27
N ALA A 125 -2.35 9.17 16.24
CA ALA A 125 -1.85 10.23 17.11
C ALA A 125 -2.18 11.60 16.49
N PRO A 126 -2.36 12.68 17.28
CA PRO A 126 -2.63 14.01 16.72
C PRO A 126 -1.61 14.45 15.66
N GLU A 127 -0.33 14.12 15.84
CA GLU A 127 0.75 14.41 14.91
C GLU A 127 0.63 13.69 13.55
N ASP A 128 -0.17 12.63 13.46
CA ASP A 128 -0.41 11.92 12.20
C ASP A 128 -1.20 12.78 11.20
N ALA A 129 -1.96 13.76 11.68
CA ALA A 129 -2.86 14.58 10.87
C ALA A 129 -2.13 15.34 9.75
N VAL A 130 -0.86 15.70 9.95
CA VAL A 130 -0.04 16.38 8.93
C VAL A 130 0.23 15.49 7.70
N GLY A 131 0.06 14.17 7.80
CA GLY A 131 0.12 13.25 6.68
C GLY A 131 -0.89 13.60 5.58
N TYR A 132 -2.03 14.19 5.94
CA TYR A 132 -3.03 14.70 5.00
C TYR A 132 -2.45 15.70 4.00
N LEU A 133 -1.55 16.59 4.46
CA LEU A 133 -0.89 17.57 3.60
C LEU A 133 0.02 16.90 2.57
N LEU A 134 0.68 15.79 2.91
CA LEU A 134 1.49 15.03 1.96
C LEU A 134 0.62 14.33 0.92
N GLY A 135 -0.54 13.82 1.31
CA GLY A 135 -1.52 13.25 0.37
C GLY A 135 -1.98 14.27 -0.66
N LEU A 136 -2.38 15.46 -0.22
CA LEU A 136 -2.74 16.57 -1.12
C LEU A 136 -1.55 17.00 -1.98
N LEU A 137 -0.35 17.07 -1.41
CA LEU A 137 0.86 17.43 -2.14
C LEU A 137 1.13 16.43 -3.26
N ILE A 138 1.00 15.13 -2.99
CA ILE A 138 1.21 14.07 -3.98
C ILE A 138 0.23 14.18 -5.13
N GLY A 139 -1.05 14.41 -4.88
CA GLY A 139 -2.05 14.53 -5.96
C GLY A 139 -1.94 15.85 -6.73
N ASP A 140 -2.26 16.95 -6.06
CA ASP A 140 -2.49 18.27 -6.68
C ASP A 140 -1.37 19.29 -6.43
N GLY A 141 -0.41 18.94 -5.58
CA GLY A 141 0.69 19.82 -5.21
C GLY A 141 1.78 20.02 -6.27
N VAL A 142 2.59 21.05 -6.04
CA VAL A 142 3.76 21.42 -6.87
C VAL A 142 4.98 21.57 -5.98
N ILE A 143 6.06 20.85 -6.31
CA ILE A 143 7.37 20.97 -5.65
C ILE A 143 8.35 21.59 -6.65
N ARG A 144 8.91 22.75 -6.27
CA ARG A 144 9.97 23.48 -6.97
C ARG A 144 11.20 23.53 -6.06
N ASP A 145 12.34 23.91 -6.63
CA ASP A 145 13.62 23.97 -5.89
C ASP A 145 13.54 24.95 -4.70
N ASP A 146 12.74 26.01 -4.83
CA ASP A 146 12.60 27.08 -3.84
C ASP A 146 11.28 27.02 -3.05
N LYS A 147 10.31 26.21 -3.49
CA LYS A 147 8.95 26.27 -2.95
C LYS A 147 8.16 24.98 -3.10
N THR A 148 7.48 24.61 -2.02
CA THR A 148 6.47 23.55 -1.97
C THR A 148 5.10 24.19 -1.83
N ILE A 149 4.18 23.87 -2.74
CA ILE A 149 2.90 24.55 -2.91
C ILE A 149 1.78 23.51 -2.98
N LEU A 150 0.75 23.68 -2.16
CA LEU A 150 -0.54 23.03 -2.40
C LEU A 150 -1.35 23.93 -3.32
N SER A 151 -1.94 23.33 -4.36
CA SER A 151 -2.81 24.03 -5.29
C SER A 151 -4.20 23.42 -5.21
N PHE A 152 -5.22 24.25 -5.29
CA PHE A 152 -6.61 23.82 -5.26
C PHE A 152 -7.39 24.59 -6.33
N TRP A 153 -8.19 23.90 -7.13
CA TRP A 153 -8.99 24.51 -8.20
C TRP A 153 -10.47 24.49 -7.82
N LYS A 154 -11.12 25.65 -7.78
CA LYS A 154 -12.57 25.74 -7.60
C LYS A 154 -13.27 25.46 -8.93
N ASP A 155 -14.19 24.50 -8.95
CA ASP A 155 -15.04 24.26 -10.11
C ASP A 155 -15.96 25.47 -10.37
N ALA A 156 -16.01 25.93 -11.62
CA ALA A 156 -16.88 27.04 -12.04
C ALA A 156 -18.39 26.74 -11.91
N ALA A 157 -18.77 25.48 -11.67
CA ALA A 157 -20.15 25.01 -11.60
C ALA A 157 -20.73 24.96 -10.18
N CYS A 158 -19.99 25.38 -9.14
CA CYS A 158 -20.50 25.46 -7.76
C CYS A 158 -21.35 26.72 -7.52
N VAL A 159 -22.25 27.07 -8.46
CA VAL A 159 -23.33 28.02 -8.19
C VAL A 159 -24.44 27.23 -7.49
N GLY A 160 -24.32 27.07 -6.17
CA GLY A 160 -25.34 26.44 -5.32
C GLY A 160 -24.87 25.37 -4.33
N GLY A 161 -23.56 25.21 -4.11
CA GLY A 161 -23.04 24.25 -3.12
C GLY A 161 -21.75 24.76 -2.47
N GLU A 162 -21.89 25.66 -1.50
CA GLU A 162 -20.79 26.31 -0.77
C GLU A 162 -19.94 25.33 0.08
N ASP A 163 -20.39 24.09 0.32
CA ASP A 163 -19.81 23.24 1.39
C ASP A 163 -18.56 22.41 1.05
N ALA A 164 -18.31 22.07 -0.23
CA ALA A 164 -17.40 20.96 -0.56
C ALA A 164 -15.95 21.39 -0.82
N ALA A 165 -15.78 22.47 -1.57
CA ALA A 165 -14.46 22.99 -1.93
C ALA A 165 -13.76 23.62 -0.72
N ASP A 166 -14.56 24.14 0.21
CA ASP A 166 -14.07 24.84 1.38
C ASP A 166 -13.56 23.86 2.46
N SER A 167 -14.07 22.62 2.55
CA SER A 167 -13.64 21.68 3.61
C SER A 167 -12.21 21.14 3.43
N VAL A 168 -11.78 20.90 2.19
CA VAL A 168 -10.38 20.50 1.89
C VAL A 168 -9.43 21.65 2.17
N MET A 169 -9.79 22.86 1.71
CA MET A 169 -9.00 24.07 1.92
C MET A 169 -8.89 24.41 3.41
N GLU A 170 -10.00 24.37 4.15
CA GLU A 170 -10.06 24.61 5.60
C GLU A 170 -9.18 23.64 6.36
N ARG A 171 -9.32 22.32 6.11
CA ARG A 171 -8.50 21.31 6.80
C ARG A 171 -7.01 21.52 6.54
N ALA A 172 -6.63 21.76 5.30
CA ALA A 172 -5.23 21.99 4.94
C ALA A 172 -4.67 23.25 5.61
N GLU A 173 -5.46 24.34 5.63
CA GLU A 173 -5.05 25.58 6.29
C GLU A 173 -4.93 25.41 7.81
N THR A 174 -5.88 24.76 8.46
CA THR A 174 -5.83 24.45 9.90
C THR A 174 -4.55 23.70 10.26
N LEU A 175 -4.22 22.63 9.53
CA LEU A 175 -2.98 21.87 9.77
C LEU A 175 -1.73 22.72 9.55
N LEU A 176 -1.71 23.58 8.53
CA LEU A 176 -0.58 24.46 8.27
C LEU A 176 -0.41 25.55 9.33
N ARG A 177 -1.51 26.01 9.95
CA ARG A 177 -1.51 26.96 11.06
C ARG A 177 -1.11 26.31 12.39
N GLU A 178 -1.35 25.02 12.57
CA GLU A 178 -0.86 24.27 13.74
C GLU A 178 0.65 23.98 13.65
N MET A 179 1.20 23.93 12.43
CA MET A 179 2.64 23.84 12.19
C MET A 179 3.33 25.20 12.37
N GLU A 180 4.66 25.19 12.45
CA GLU A 180 5.47 26.41 12.47
C GLU A 180 5.23 27.26 11.21
N HIS A 181 4.78 28.49 11.39
CA HIS A 181 4.50 29.43 10.32
C HIS A 181 4.93 30.84 10.74
N ARG A 182 5.10 31.72 9.74
CA ARG A 182 5.43 33.13 9.99
C ARG A 182 4.20 33.87 10.52
N ALA A 183 4.43 34.89 11.35
CA ALA A 183 3.34 35.72 11.91
C ALA A 183 2.47 36.40 10.83
N ASP A 184 3.03 36.63 9.63
CA ASP A 184 2.34 37.21 8.47
C ASP A 184 1.66 36.18 7.55
N PHE A 185 1.50 34.92 7.99
CA PHE A 185 0.90 33.87 7.17
C PHE A 185 -0.60 34.11 6.91
N ALA A 186 -0.89 34.57 5.69
CA ALA A 186 -2.23 34.95 5.24
C ALA A 186 -3.10 33.78 4.74
N GLY A 187 -2.64 32.53 4.83
CA GLY A 187 -3.42 31.37 4.36
C GLY A 187 -3.46 31.24 2.83
N TRP A 188 -4.58 30.73 2.29
CA TRP A 188 -4.77 30.56 0.85
C TRP A 188 -4.71 31.88 0.08
N GLN A 189 -4.03 31.87 -1.07
CA GLN A 189 -3.89 33.01 -1.97
C GLN A 189 -4.50 32.68 -3.33
N GLU A 190 -5.42 33.52 -3.80
CA GLU A 190 -6.02 33.37 -5.12
C GLU A 190 -5.02 33.70 -6.23
N VAL A 191 -4.94 32.85 -7.24
CA VAL A 191 -4.19 33.09 -8.47
C VAL A 191 -5.14 33.74 -9.48
N SER A 192 -4.94 35.05 -9.68
CA SER A 192 -5.77 35.87 -10.56
C SER A 192 -5.97 35.21 -11.94
N GLY A 193 -7.24 35.06 -12.33
CA GLY A 193 -7.65 34.55 -13.64
C GLY A 193 -7.54 33.04 -13.85
N ARG A 194 -7.35 32.23 -12.78
CA ARG A 194 -7.15 30.77 -12.88
C ARG A 194 -8.10 29.90 -12.04
N ASN A 195 -9.03 30.49 -11.28
CA ASN A 195 -9.85 29.79 -10.28
C ASN A 195 -9.02 28.85 -9.37
N GLU A 196 -7.76 29.22 -9.15
CA GLU A 196 -6.75 28.41 -8.48
C GLU A 196 -6.36 29.13 -7.18
N TYR A 197 -6.35 28.42 -6.07
CA TYR A 197 -5.86 28.89 -4.79
C TYR A 197 -4.56 28.16 -4.46
N ARG A 198 -3.60 28.88 -3.88
CA ARG A 198 -2.30 28.32 -3.49
C ARG A 198 -2.00 28.65 -2.04
N ILE A 199 -1.41 27.68 -1.35
CA ILE A 199 -0.90 27.85 0.01
C ILE A 199 0.48 27.18 0.12
N SER A 200 1.36 27.78 0.90
CA SER A 200 2.73 27.29 1.06
C SER A 200 3.32 27.78 2.37
N THR A 201 4.05 26.92 3.07
CA THR A 201 4.85 27.28 4.25
C THR A 201 6.21 26.59 4.19
N ALA A 202 7.19 27.11 4.92
CA ALA A 202 8.49 26.45 5.06
C ALA A 202 8.37 25.10 5.79
N ALA A 203 7.43 24.99 6.74
CA ALA A 203 7.17 23.74 7.44
C ALA A 203 6.61 22.65 6.53
N LEU A 204 5.76 22.99 5.54
CA LEU A 204 5.31 22.05 4.52
C LEU A 204 6.48 21.53 3.67
N ALA A 205 7.41 22.42 3.27
CA ALA A 205 8.59 22.02 2.51
C ALA A 205 9.49 21.06 3.31
N ARG A 206 9.74 21.36 4.60
CA ARG A 206 10.49 20.46 5.50
C ARG A 206 9.79 19.13 5.71
N LEU A 207 8.46 19.12 5.81
CA LEU A 207 7.68 17.89 5.93
C LEU A 207 7.79 17.05 4.66
N ALA A 208 7.68 17.66 3.48
CA ALA A 208 7.86 16.98 2.20
C ALA A 208 9.25 16.34 2.10
N GLU A 209 10.30 17.12 2.39
CA GLU A 209 11.70 16.65 2.37
C GLU A 209 11.94 15.50 3.35
N LYS A 210 11.42 15.60 4.60
CA LYS A 210 11.51 14.54 5.62
C LYS A 210 10.99 13.19 5.12
N TYR A 211 9.96 13.21 4.26
CA TYR A 211 9.35 12.01 3.70
C TYR A 211 9.78 11.75 2.24
N GLY A 212 10.88 12.35 1.80
CA GLY A 212 11.49 12.07 0.49
C GLY A 212 10.74 12.66 -0.71
N LEU A 213 9.77 13.56 -0.49
CA LEU A 213 9.06 14.25 -1.56
C LEU A 213 9.88 15.43 -2.04
N VAL A 214 10.43 15.31 -3.25
CA VAL A 214 11.24 16.34 -3.90
C VAL A 214 10.76 16.60 -5.32
N ARG A 215 11.30 17.64 -5.97
CA ARG A 215 10.97 17.95 -7.37
C ARG A 215 11.26 16.74 -8.26
N GLY A 216 10.26 16.34 -9.05
CA GLY A 216 10.35 15.17 -9.93
C GLY A 216 10.12 13.81 -9.24
N HIS A 217 9.99 13.79 -7.90
CA HIS A 217 9.71 12.59 -7.12
C HIS A 217 8.50 12.79 -6.21
N LYS A 218 7.34 13.03 -6.85
CA LYS A 218 6.05 13.26 -6.20
C LYS A 218 5.23 11.96 -6.21
N THR A 219 5.57 11.04 -5.32
CA THR A 219 4.97 9.70 -5.23
C THR A 219 4.88 9.24 -3.78
N LEU A 220 4.23 8.11 -3.51
CA LEU A 220 4.32 7.48 -2.18
C LEU A 220 5.73 6.92 -2.00
N THR A 221 6.51 7.48 -1.08
CA THR A 221 7.91 7.07 -0.86
C THR A 221 8.00 5.86 0.08
N GLN A 222 9.20 5.31 0.26
CA GLN A 222 9.42 4.24 1.23
C GLN A 222 9.22 4.75 2.66
N GLU A 223 9.62 5.99 2.94
CA GLU A 223 9.46 6.66 4.23
C GLU A 223 7.99 6.83 4.59
N ILE A 224 7.14 7.14 3.60
CA ILE A 224 5.68 7.22 3.78
C ILE A 224 5.09 5.82 4.03
N GLU A 225 5.50 4.80 3.28
CA GLU A 225 5.01 3.44 3.49
C GLU A 225 5.41 2.86 4.86
N ALA A 226 6.59 3.23 5.35
CA ALA A 226 7.12 2.78 6.64
C ALA A 226 6.56 3.55 7.84
N ALA A 227 5.85 4.65 7.60
CA ALA A 227 5.23 5.45 8.65
C ALA A 227 4.16 4.65 9.43
N PRO A 228 3.80 5.10 10.65
CA PRO A 228 2.69 4.52 11.40
C PRO A 228 1.39 4.46 10.57
N ALA A 229 0.56 3.45 10.82
CA ALA A 229 -0.68 3.25 10.08
C ALA A 229 -1.64 4.45 10.16
N GLY A 230 -1.65 5.18 11.29
CA GLY A 230 -2.40 6.42 11.46
C GLY A 230 -1.97 7.52 10.48
N PHE A 231 -0.66 7.81 10.43
CA PHE A 231 -0.07 8.73 9.44
C PHE A 231 -0.38 8.30 8.01
N GLY A 232 -0.14 7.01 7.68
CA GLY A 232 -0.43 6.47 6.36
C GLY A 232 -1.90 6.61 5.96
N ALA A 233 -2.82 6.48 6.91
CA ALA A 233 -4.25 6.69 6.64
C ALA A 233 -4.60 8.17 6.37
N GLU A 234 -3.92 9.13 6.99
CA GLU A 234 -4.08 10.56 6.68
C GLU A 234 -3.47 10.90 5.31
N VAL A 235 -2.31 10.33 4.96
CA VAL A 235 -1.73 10.47 3.62
C VAL A 235 -2.68 9.93 2.55
N LEU A 236 -3.24 8.74 2.77
CA LEU A 236 -4.24 8.17 1.87
C LEU A 236 -5.48 9.07 1.78
N ARG A 237 -5.99 9.59 2.90
CA ARG A 237 -7.14 10.52 2.89
C ARG A 237 -6.87 11.72 1.98
N GLY A 238 -5.75 12.41 2.16
CA GLY A 238 -5.39 13.56 1.32
C GLY A 238 -5.22 13.19 -0.15
N LEU A 239 -4.61 12.04 -0.45
CA LEU A 239 -4.44 11.56 -1.82
C LEU A 239 -5.78 11.24 -2.50
N PHE A 240 -6.73 10.64 -1.76
CA PHE A 240 -8.08 10.37 -2.25
C PHE A 240 -8.95 11.63 -2.33
N ASP A 241 -8.72 12.64 -1.50
CA ASP A 241 -9.36 13.95 -1.64
C ASP A 241 -8.84 14.73 -2.86
N ALA A 242 -7.58 14.59 -3.23
CA ALA A 242 -7.04 15.16 -4.47
C ALA A 242 -7.55 14.39 -5.71
N ASP A 243 -7.12 13.14 -5.86
CA ASP A 243 -7.28 12.37 -7.11
C ASP A 243 -8.33 11.25 -7.04
N GLY A 244 -8.92 11.04 -5.87
CA GLY A 244 -9.90 10.00 -5.64
C GLY A 244 -11.32 10.43 -6.02
N SER A 245 -12.16 9.45 -6.34
CA SER A 245 -13.58 9.68 -6.64
C SER A 245 -14.47 8.54 -6.16
N VAL A 246 -15.68 8.90 -5.74
CA VAL A 246 -16.76 7.95 -5.48
C VAL A 246 -17.57 7.80 -6.77
N GLN A 247 -17.60 6.60 -7.33
CA GLN A 247 -18.20 6.30 -8.62
C GLN A 247 -19.20 5.13 -8.54
N GLY A 248 -20.10 5.09 -9.51
CA GLY A 248 -21.06 4.01 -9.69
C GLY A 248 -22.43 4.31 -9.06
N GLN A 249 -23.35 3.39 -9.28
CA GLN A 249 -24.71 3.41 -8.76
C GLN A 249 -25.02 2.02 -8.22
N GLN A 250 -25.89 1.90 -7.22
CA GLN A 250 -26.15 0.62 -6.54
C GLN A 250 -26.56 -0.51 -7.48
N SER A 251 -27.30 -0.22 -8.55
CA SER A 251 -27.68 -1.22 -9.56
C SER A 251 -26.50 -1.86 -10.29
N LYS A 252 -25.37 -1.13 -10.40
CA LYS A 252 -24.14 -1.56 -11.09
C LYS A 252 -22.94 -1.75 -10.15
N GLY A 253 -23.12 -1.48 -8.86
CA GLY A 253 -22.08 -1.44 -7.85
C GLY A 253 -21.48 -0.04 -7.65
N VAL A 254 -21.14 0.27 -6.40
CA VAL A 254 -20.43 1.49 -5.99
C VAL A 254 -18.96 1.16 -5.77
N SER A 255 -18.08 2.12 -6.05
CA SER A 255 -16.64 1.99 -5.84
C SER A 255 -16.00 3.33 -5.48
N VAL A 256 -14.95 3.30 -4.67
CA VAL A 256 -13.99 4.39 -4.53
C VAL A 256 -12.81 4.10 -5.44
N ARG A 257 -12.39 5.08 -6.23
CA ARG A 257 -11.36 4.90 -7.25
C ARG A 257 -10.29 5.97 -7.16
N LEU A 258 -9.04 5.58 -7.39
CA LEU A 258 -7.88 6.47 -7.48
C LEU A 258 -7.23 6.24 -8.85
N ALA A 259 -7.25 7.26 -9.70
CA ALA A 259 -6.66 7.19 -11.03
C ALA A 259 -5.28 7.84 -11.04
N GLN A 260 -4.26 7.14 -11.51
CA GLN A 260 -2.88 7.61 -11.51
C GLN A 260 -2.14 7.13 -12.76
N SER A 261 -1.19 7.93 -13.25
CA SER A 261 -0.26 7.48 -14.31
C SER A 261 0.93 6.70 -13.75
N ASP A 262 1.23 6.88 -12.46
CA ASP A 262 2.29 6.15 -11.75
C ASP A 262 1.71 4.83 -11.19
N ALA A 263 2.04 3.70 -11.82
CA ALA A 263 1.59 2.38 -11.40
C ALA A 263 2.25 1.94 -10.07
N ASP A 264 3.47 2.39 -9.79
CA ASP A 264 4.16 2.07 -8.55
C ASP A 264 3.48 2.78 -7.39
N LEU A 265 3.09 4.05 -7.55
CA LEU A 265 2.28 4.77 -6.57
C LEU A 265 1.02 3.98 -6.21
N LEU A 266 0.29 3.44 -7.19
CA LEU A 266 -0.90 2.62 -6.93
C LEU A 266 -0.56 1.32 -6.19
N ALA A 267 0.54 0.64 -6.53
CA ALA A 267 0.97 -0.56 -5.83
C ALA A 267 1.32 -0.28 -4.35
N ARG A 268 1.92 0.89 -4.08
CA ARG A 268 2.21 1.36 -2.71
C ARG A 268 0.93 1.70 -1.95
N ALA A 269 0.02 2.45 -2.58
CA ALA A 269 -1.29 2.75 -2.03
C ALA A 269 -2.09 1.46 -1.71
N GLN A 270 -2.05 0.46 -2.60
CA GLN A 270 -2.68 -0.84 -2.38
C GLN A 270 -2.12 -1.55 -1.14
N ARG A 271 -0.79 -1.55 -0.93
CA ARG A 271 -0.20 -2.13 0.28
C ARG A 271 -0.57 -1.33 1.54
N MET A 272 -0.56 0.00 1.47
CA MET A 272 -0.98 0.84 2.60
C MET A 272 -2.45 0.59 2.98
N LEU A 273 -3.35 0.47 2.00
CA LEU A 273 -4.75 0.10 2.22
C LEU A 273 -4.89 -1.30 2.82
N ALA A 274 -4.11 -2.28 2.35
CA ALA A 274 -4.14 -3.66 2.86
C ALA A 274 -3.81 -3.72 4.36
N ARG A 275 -2.83 -2.91 4.82
CA ARG A 275 -2.48 -2.77 6.24
C ARG A 275 -3.60 -2.20 7.10
N LEU A 276 -4.50 -1.41 6.49
CA LEU A 276 -5.72 -0.90 7.11
C LEU A 276 -6.89 -1.90 6.99
N GLY A 277 -6.68 -3.11 6.48
CA GLY A 277 -7.76 -4.09 6.29
C GLY A 277 -8.67 -3.76 5.10
N ILE A 278 -8.16 -3.02 4.11
CA ILE A 278 -8.89 -2.63 2.90
C ILE A 278 -8.25 -3.33 1.72
N ASN A 279 -8.93 -4.32 1.13
CA ASN A 279 -8.49 -4.92 -0.11
C ASN A 279 -8.90 -4.04 -1.31
N SER A 280 -8.05 -3.99 -2.33
CA SER A 280 -8.28 -3.19 -3.55
C SER A 280 -7.69 -3.87 -4.78
N THR A 281 -8.14 -3.47 -5.95
CA THR A 281 -7.70 -4.01 -7.25
C THR A 281 -7.11 -2.90 -8.11
N ILE A 282 -5.95 -3.14 -8.71
CA ILE A 282 -5.34 -2.23 -9.68
C ILE A 282 -5.67 -2.72 -11.09
N TYR A 283 -6.31 -1.86 -11.88
CA TYR A 283 -6.53 -2.05 -13.30
C TYR A 283 -5.48 -1.27 -14.08
N HIS A 284 -4.64 -1.97 -14.83
CA HIS A 284 -3.63 -1.32 -15.65
C HIS A 284 -4.21 -0.80 -16.97
N ALA A 285 -3.69 0.33 -17.44
CA ALA A 285 -4.01 0.91 -18.75
C ALA A 285 -5.50 1.10 -19.05
N ARG A 286 -6.31 1.43 -18.02
CA ARG A 286 -7.76 1.63 -18.16
C ARG A 286 -8.11 2.79 -19.09
N ARG A 287 -7.22 3.76 -19.21
CA ARG A 287 -7.27 4.82 -20.23
C ARG A 287 -5.93 4.86 -20.96
N SER A 288 -5.97 4.69 -22.28
CA SER A 288 -4.78 4.77 -23.13
C SER A 288 -4.22 6.19 -23.20
N ALA A 289 -2.91 6.28 -23.42
CA ALA A 289 -2.24 7.54 -23.72
C ALA A 289 -2.81 8.16 -25.01
N GLY A 290 -2.85 9.49 -25.07
CA GLY A 290 -3.33 10.21 -26.24
C GLY A 290 -3.52 11.69 -25.98
N MET A 291 -3.83 12.43 -27.04
CA MET A 291 -4.23 13.83 -26.94
C MET A 291 -5.67 13.90 -26.47
N ARG A 292 -5.94 14.70 -25.43
CA ARG A 292 -7.31 14.98 -24.99
C ARG A 292 -7.50 16.45 -24.65
N PRO A 293 -8.70 17.00 -24.93
CA PRO A 293 -9.05 18.33 -24.49
C PRO A 293 -9.17 18.32 -22.96
N MET A 294 -8.36 19.13 -22.30
CA MET A 294 -8.42 19.37 -20.86
C MET A 294 -8.61 20.87 -20.62
N PRO A 295 -9.16 21.26 -19.44
CA PRO A 295 -9.21 22.66 -19.05
C PRO A 295 -7.84 23.33 -19.16
N ASP A 296 -7.76 24.49 -19.82
CA ASP A 296 -6.51 25.21 -20.06
C ASP A 296 -6.07 26.09 -18.87
N GLY A 297 -6.83 26.04 -17.77
CA GLY A 297 -6.65 26.89 -16.59
C GLY A 297 -7.04 28.36 -16.80
N LYS A 298 -7.71 28.69 -17.91
CA LYS A 298 -8.24 30.02 -18.24
C LYS A 298 -9.73 29.97 -18.62
N GLY A 299 -10.41 28.89 -18.27
CA GLY A 299 -11.82 28.65 -18.60
C GLY A 299 -12.07 28.10 -20.03
N GLY A 300 -11.01 27.83 -20.80
CA GLY A 300 -11.08 27.18 -22.10
C GLY A 300 -10.68 25.71 -22.06
N GLN A 301 -10.62 25.07 -23.23
CA GLN A 301 -10.05 23.74 -23.40
C GLN A 301 -8.84 23.80 -24.33
N LYS A 302 -7.81 23.01 -24.01
CA LYS A 302 -6.64 22.81 -24.85
C LYS A 302 -6.30 21.33 -24.89
N ASP A 303 -5.77 20.86 -26.01
CA ASP A 303 -5.30 19.48 -26.09
C ASP A 303 -3.98 19.30 -25.34
N TYR A 304 -3.96 18.33 -24.44
CA TYR A 304 -2.77 17.90 -23.72
C TYR A 304 -2.47 16.43 -24.01
N ALA A 305 -1.19 16.10 -24.10
CA ALA A 305 -0.74 14.72 -24.16
C ALA A 305 -0.91 14.09 -22.77
N ILE A 306 -1.84 13.15 -22.65
CA ILE A 306 -2.12 12.42 -21.40
C ILE A 306 -1.44 11.06 -21.49
N ARG A 307 -0.73 10.69 -20.42
CA ARG A 307 -0.12 9.37 -20.28
C ARG A 307 -1.18 8.30 -20.04
N THR A 308 -0.80 7.03 -20.20
CA THR A 308 -1.63 5.91 -19.78
C THR A 308 -2.03 6.07 -18.32
N GLN A 309 -3.32 5.89 -18.00
CA GLN A 309 -3.81 5.94 -16.63
C GLN A 309 -4.21 4.55 -16.17
N HIS A 310 -3.74 4.23 -14.97
CA HIS A 310 -4.09 3.07 -14.18
C HIS A 310 -5.13 3.48 -13.15
N GLU A 311 -5.87 2.52 -12.61
CA GLU A 311 -6.91 2.82 -11.64
C GLU A 311 -6.91 1.79 -10.51
N LEU A 312 -6.74 2.26 -9.28
CA LEU A 312 -6.96 1.47 -8.08
C LEU A 312 -8.43 1.60 -7.68
N VAL A 313 -9.08 0.47 -7.40
CA VAL A 313 -10.51 0.37 -7.11
C VAL A 313 -10.74 -0.34 -5.78
N ILE A 314 -11.51 0.31 -4.92
CA ILE A 314 -12.05 -0.23 -3.66
C ILE A 314 -13.55 -0.44 -3.85
N SER A 315 -14.04 -1.63 -3.50
CA SER A 315 -15.44 -2.02 -3.70
C SER A 315 -15.90 -3.04 -2.67
N GLY A 316 -17.22 -3.30 -2.61
CA GLY A 316 -17.80 -4.27 -1.70
C GLY A 316 -17.63 -3.87 -0.24
N ALA A 317 -17.51 -4.85 0.68
CA ALA A 317 -17.37 -4.58 2.11
C ALA A 317 -16.16 -3.69 2.47
N ASN A 318 -15.14 -3.63 1.61
CA ASN A 318 -13.98 -2.75 1.78
C ASN A 318 -14.37 -1.26 1.80
N LEU A 319 -15.50 -0.85 1.20
CA LEU A 319 -15.98 0.53 1.24
C LEU A 319 -16.36 0.99 2.64
N THR A 320 -16.96 0.10 3.44
CA THR A 320 -17.30 0.40 4.84
C THR A 320 -16.04 0.58 5.67
N VAL A 321 -15.04 -0.27 5.45
CA VAL A 321 -13.72 -0.16 6.12
C VAL A 321 -13.00 1.11 5.67
N PHE A 322 -13.03 1.45 4.38
CA PHE A 322 -12.49 2.71 3.86
C PHE A 322 -13.16 3.92 4.48
N ALA A 323 -14.49 3.96 4.54
CA ALA A 323 -15.23 5.07 5.15
C ALA A 323 -14.82 5.31 6.62
N ALA A 324 -14.61 4.22 7.38
CA ALA A 324 -14.24 4.29 8.79
C ALA A 324 -12.75 4.58 9.02
N ARG A 325 -11.85 4.03 8.19
CA ARG A 325 -10.39 4.07 8.41
C ARG A 325 -9.63 5.01 7.49
N VAL A 326 -10.25 5.60 6.48
CA VAL A 326 -9.62 6.61 5.63
C VAL A 326 -10.61 7.74 5.46
N GLY A 327 -11.75 7.49 4.82
CA GLY A 327 -12.77 8.50 4.54
C GLY A 327 -12.26 9.63 3.66
N PHE A 328 -13.05 10.70 3.56
CA PHE A 328 -12.73 11.92 2.85
C PHE A 328 -12.84 13.11 3.81
N ALA A 329 -11.97 14.11 3.65
CA ALA A 329 -12.18 15.44 4.21
C ALA A 329 -12.99 16.33 3.25
N ASP A 330 -13.03 16.01 1.95
CA ASP A 330 -14.00 16.59 1.01
C ASP A 330 -15.41 16.13 1.42
N MET A 331 -16.21 17.07 1.92
CA MET A 331 -17.54 16.77 2.44
C MET A 331 -18.51 16.30 1.35
N ALA A 332 -18.34 16.70 0.09
CA ALA A 332 -19.16 16.17 -0.99
C ALA A 332 -18.79 14.72 -1.34
N LYS A 333 -17.49 14.37 -1.35
CA LYS A 333 -17.07 12.98 -1.54
C LYS A 333 -17.52 12.11 -0.37
N GLN A 334 -17.36 12.60 0.87
CA GLN A 334 -17.79 11.90 2.08
C GLN A 334 -19.30 11.65 2.07
N ARG A 335 -20.13 12.68 1.87
CA ARG A 335 -21.60 12.55 1.80
C ARG A 335 -22.03 11.59 0.68
N ARG A 336 -21.35 11.63 -0.47
CA ARG A 336 -21.64 10.71 -1.59
C ARG A 336 -21.32 9.26 -1.25
N LEU A 337 -20.20 9.01 -0.55
CA LEU A 337 -19.85 7.68 -0.07
C LEU A 337 -20.88 7.18 0.95
N GLU A 338 -21.23 8.01 1.92
CA GLU A 338 -22.22 7.68 2.96
C GLU A 338 -23.61 7.42 2.38
N ALA A 339 -24.10 8.27 1.49
CA ALA A 339 -25.38 8.08 0.80
C ALA A 339 -25.38 6.80 -0.04
N SER A 340 -24.25 6.49 -0.68
CA SER A 340 -24.10 5.26 -1.45
C SER A 340 -24.14 4.02 -0.55
N LEU A 341 -23.53 4.08 0.63
CA LEU A 341 -23.49 3.00 1.62
C LEU A 341 -24.85 2.80 2.31
N SER A 342 -25.53 3.88 2.68
CA SER A 342 -26.81 3.82 3.43
C SER A 342 -27.95 3.25 2.60
N GLY A 343 -27.94 3.41 1.28
CA GLY A 343 -29.00 2.85 0.44
C GLY A 343 -28.85 1.34 0.16
N TYR A 344 -27.79 0.67 0.61
CA TYR A 344 -27.73 -0.80 0.51
C TYR A 344 -28.72 -1.46 1.48
N LYS A 345 -29.74 -2.12 0.94
CA LYS A 345 -30.76 -2.86 1.73
C LYS A 345 -30.24 -4.11 2.44
N ARG A 346 -29.08 -4.62 2.00
CA ARG A 346 -28.43 -5.82 2.56
C ARG A 346 -26.98 -5.47 2.88
N ALA A 347 -26.43 -6.13 3.90
CA ALA A 347 -25.00 -6.04 4.19
C ALA A 347 -24.19 -6.41 2.94
N LEU A 348 -23.13 -5.63 2.68
CA LEU A 348 -22.21 -5.91 1.58
C LEU A 348 -21.53 -7.26 1.79
N ASN A 349 -21.24 -7.95 0.68
CA ASN A 349 -20.57 -9.25 0.75
C ASN A 349 -19.21 -9.09 1.43
N ARG A 350 -19.02 -9.85 2.52
CA ARG A 350 -17.78 -9.86 3.30
C ARG A 350 -16.58 -10.18 2.40
N GLU A 351 -15.53 -9.37 2.50
CA GLU A 351 -14.23 -9.62 1.86
C GLU A 351 -13.61 -10.92 2.41
N ARG A 352 -13.03 -11.72 1.52
CA ARG A 352 -12.40 -13.00 1.84
C ARG A 352 -10.87 -12.94 1.76
N PHE A 353 -10.29 -11.81 1.34
CA PHE A 353 -8.85 -11.57 1.25
C PHE A 353 -8.14 -12.70 0.50
N HIS A 354 -8.53 -12.92 -0.74
CA HIS A 354 -7.87 -13.83 -1.66
C HIS A 354 -7.54 -13.08 -2.95
N ALA A 355 -6.61 -13.62 -3.73
CA ALA A 355 -6.26 -13.12 -5.04
C ALA A 355 -6.01 -14.27 -6.02
N CYS A 356 -6.50 -14.13 -7.24
CA CYS A 356 -6.18 -15.06 -8.33
C CYS A 356 -4.80 -14.72 -8.90
N ILE A 357 -3.96 -15.74 -9.04
CA ILE A 357 -2.64 -15.63 -9.68
C ILE A 357 -2.86 -15.39 -11.17
N GLU A 358 -2.29 -14.31 -11.67
CA GLU A 358 -2.28 -14.03 -13.11
C GLU A 358 -1.11 -14.77 -13.77
N ARG A 359 0.09 -14.68 -13.17
CA ARG A 359 1.31 -15.29 -13.70
C ARG A 359 2.39 -15.46 -12.65
N ILE A 360 3.31 -16.38 -12.94
CA ILE A 360 4.51 -16.67 -12.15
C ILE A 360 5.67 -16.74 -13.13
N ASP A 361 6.55 -15.75 -13.06
CA ASP A 361 7.67 -15.59 -14.00
C ASP A 361 8.99 -15.85 -13.26
N ALA A 362 10.00 -16.41 -13.95
CA ALA A 362 11.37 -16.42 -13.42
C ALA A 362 11.89 -14.97 -13.34
N ASP A 363 12.57 -14.62 -12.25
CA ASP A 363 12.95 -13.24 -11.93
C ASP A 363 14.40 -13.10 -11.45
N GLY A 364 15.28 -13.85 -12.12
CA GLY A 364 16.72 -13.86 -11.89
C GLY A 364 17.11 -14.51 -10.57
N GLU A 365 18.30 -14.14 -10.09
CA GLU A 365 18.81 -14.52 -8.77
C GLU A 365 18.86 -13.31 -7.84
N ALA A 366 18.64 -13.53 -6.56
CA ALA A 366 18.75 -12.51 -5.54
C ALA A 366 19.25 -13.10 -4.22
N THR A 367 19.87 -12.27 -3.38
CA THR A 367 20.01 -12.61 -1.96
C THR A 367 18.62 -12.68 -1.35
N VAL A 368 18.33 -13.82 -0.72
CA VAL A 368 17.02 -14.09 -0.13
C VAL A 368 17.12 -14.30 1.37
N TYR A 369 16.03 -13.96 2.05
CA TYR A 369 15.96 -13.88 3.50
C TYR A 369 14.76 -14.66 4.01
N ASP A 370 14.88 -15.15 5.22
CA ASP A 370 13.84 -15.87 5.94
C ASP A 370 13.73 -15.34 7.37
N VAL A 371 12.66 -15.70 8.07
CA VAL A 371 12.39 -15.33 9.46
C VAL A 371 11.75 -16.51 10.17
N GLN A 372 11.95 -16.57 11.49
CA GLN A 372 11.16 -17.43 12.37
C GLN A 372 10.13 -16.57 13.11
N ILE A 373 8.88 -17.01 13.10
CA ILE A 373 7.72 -16.45 13.82
C ILE A 373 7.07 -17.61 14.57
N PRO A 374 7.57 -17.97 15.76
CA PRO A 374 7.09 -19.12 16.51
C PRO A 374 5.58 -19.06 16.80
N GLY A 375 4.92 -20.21 16.75
CA GLY A 375 3.49 -20.35 16.98
C GLY A 375 2.69 -20.32 15.67
N VAL A 376 2.57 -19.16 15.04
CA VAL A 376 1.73 -19.00 13.83
C VAL A 376 2.40 -19.47 12.55
N ASN A 377 3.73 -19.57 12.55
CA ASN A 377 4.54 -20.05 11.42
C ASN A 377 4.27 -19.34 10.08
N ALA A 378 3.93 -18.06 10.14
CA ALA A 378 3.57 -17.26 8.98
C ALA A 378 3.85 -15.78 9.21
N PHE A 379 3.93 -15.02 8.12
CA PHE A 379 4.07 -13.58 8.16
C PHE A 379 3.49 -12.92 6.90
N ASP A 380 3.27 -11.62 6.99
CA ASP A 380 2.84 -10.78 5.89
C ASP A 380 4.00 -10.44 4.95
N ALA A 381 3.85 -10.75 3.66
CA ALA A 381 4.84 -10.43 2.63
C ALA A 381 4.18 -9.70 1.45
N ASN A 382 4.33 -8.37 1.38
CA ASN A 382 3.61 -7.50 0.43
C ASN A 382 2.08 -7.70 0.49
N GLY A 383 1.54 -8.12 1.63
CA GLY A 383 0.12 -8.45 1.77
C GLY A 383 -0.25 -9.90 1.49
N PHE A 384 0.66 -10.75 1.00
CA PHE A 384 0.45 -12.19 0.82
C PHE A 384 0.62 -12.92 2.15
N TYR A 385 -0.17 -13.98 2.32
CA TYR A 385 -0.06 -14.88 3.46
C TYR A 385 0.96 -15.98 3.14
N VAL A 386 2.18 -15.85 3.64
CA VAL A 386 3.28 -16.78 3.38
C VAL A 386 3.75 -17.48 4.65
N HIS A 387 4.29 -18.69 4.49
CA HIS A 387 4.84 -19.48 5.58
C HIS A 387 6.24 -18.96 5.93
N ASN A 388 6.66 -19.12 7.18
CA ASN A 388 8.02 -18.78 7.60
C ASN A 388 8.96 -20.00 7.57
N CYS A 389 10.19 -19.88 8.07
CA CYS A 389 11.07 -21.03 8.24
C CYS A 389 10.50 -22.06 9.24
N GLY A 390 10.32 -23.32 8.82
CA GLY A 390 10.33 -24.47 9.73
C GLY A 390 11.77 -24.94 9.95
N GLU A 391 12.07 -25.62 11.07
CA GLU A 391 13.41 -26.20 11.31
C GLU A 391 13.88 -27.04 10.11
N GLN A 392 15.19 -27.01 9.82
CA GLN A 392 15.77 -27.75 8.69
C GLN A 392 15.41 -29.24 8.79
N PRO A 393 14.70 -29.81 7.80
CA PRO A 393 14.57 -31.26 7.73
C PRO A 393 15.95 -31.83 7.42
N LEU A 394 16.46 -32.64 8.34
CA LEU A 394 17.72 -33.35 8.14
C LEU A 394 17.50 -34.47 7.12
N PRO A 395 18.50 -34.79 6.29
CA PRO A 395 18.45 -36.01 5.49
C PRO A 395 18.29 -37.24 6.39
N PRO A 396 17.84 -38.40 5.88
CA PRO A 396 17.84 -39.64 6.65
C PRO A 396 19.22 -39.89 7.25
N TYR A 397 19.29 -40.08 8.57
CA TYR A 397 20.52 -40.22 9.37
C TYR A 397 21.42 -38.97 9.45
N GLY A 398 20.95 -37.82 8.96
CA GLY A 398 21.59 -36.53 9.22
C GLY A 398 21.46 -36.16 10.69
N ALA A 399 22.59 -35.96 11.37
CA ALA A 399 22.59 -35.48 12.75
C ALA A 399 22.20 -33.99 12.79
N CYS A 400 21.31 -33.61 13.70
CA CYS A 400 21.01 -32.20 13.98
C CYS A 400 22.22 -31.58 14.68
N LEU A 401 23.20 -31.10 13.90
CA LEU A 401 24.42 -30.53 14.44
C LEU A 401 24.32 -29.00 14.56
N LEU A 402 23.25 -28.52 15.19
CA LEU A 402 23.13 -27.10 15.60
C LEU A 402 24.34 -26.64 16.45
N GLY A 403 25.03 -27.57 17.13
CA GLY A 403 26.26 -27.29 17.89
C GLY A 403 27.57 -27.22 17.07
N SER A 404 27.54 -27.38 15.75
CA SER A 404 28.76 -27.36 14.91
C SER A 404 28.99 -26.04 14.15
N VAL A 405 28.14 -25.04 14.39
CA VAL A 405 28.23 -23.68 13.81
C VAL A 405 28.69 -22.63 14.83
N ASN A 406 29.31 -23.05 15.95
CA ASN A 406 29.89 -22.11 16.93
C ASN A 406 31.19 -21.47 16.43
#